data_AF-J2TMB4-F1
#
_entry.id   AF-J2TMB4-F1
#
_cell.length_a   1.000
_cell.length_b   1.000
_cell.length_c   1.000
_cell.angle_alpha   90.00
_cell.angle_beta   90.00
_cell.angle_gamma   90.00
#
_symmetry.space_group_name_H-M   'P 1'
#
loop_
_entity.id
_entity.type
_entity.pdbx_description
1 polymer ?
#
loop_
_entity_poly.entity_id
_entity_poly.type
_entity_poly.pdbx_seq_one_letter_code
_entity_poly.pdbx_strand_id
1 'polypeptide(L)'
;MRDETAEQPAPLRSGLTTGSCATATSLAAARLLLAGTTADAVEIVLPKGKQVQMRLEFCRLTEDGAEAGTLKDAGDDPDVTHGALLYSQVRLSSEPGTRFKAGRGVGTVTRPGLVLGVGEPAINPVPRKMISEHLTRLADELGYGGGFEVTVNVENGEALALKTMNPRLGILGGLSILGTSGIVRPFSCAAYIASIHQGIDVAKTNGYLHIAACTGNASEDTMRRVYNLPEIALIEMGDFVGAVLKHLRKVPVDKLSLCGGFGKISKLAAGHMDLHSRHSSIDLPQLALWAAQVGADAALQQSIREANTSQQALAMAAAAGVALGDAVCRHALDFARSVVPAQVQVEVFAIDRQGGIVGHAGAFQ
;
A
#
# COMPACT_ATOMS: atom_id res chain seq x y z
N MET A 1 -24.76 27.18 -10.51
CA MET A 1 -23.53 26.66 -9.89
C MET A 1 -23.63 27.01 -8.43
N ARG A 2 -23.65 26.01 -7.53
CA ARG A 2 -23.41 26.29 -6.11
C ARG A 2 -21.93 26.59 -6.01
N ASP A 3 -21.58 27.75 -5.46
CA ASP A 3 -20.20 28.07 -5.14
C ASP A 3 -19.68 26.98 -4.19
N GLU A 4 -18.63 26.28 -4.63
CA GLU A 4 -17.86 25.41 -3.76
C GLU A 4 -17.30 26.31 -2.65
N THR A 5 -17.79 26.11 -1.43
CA THR A 5 -17.25 26.78 -0.25
C THR A 5 -15.74 26.57 -0.23
N ALA A 6 -14.99 27.67 -0.25
CA ALA A 6 -13.53 27.65 -0.14
C ALA A 6 -13.15 26.94 1.15
N GLU A 7 -12.72 25.68 1.01
CA GLU A 7 -12.29 24.83 2.11
C GLU A 7 -11.00 25.45 2.68
N GLN A 8 -11.09 26.08 3.85
CA GLN A 8 -9.90 26.55 4.54
C GLN A 8 -9.03 25.33 4.87
N PRO A 9 -7.73 25.32 4.54
CA PRO A 9 -6.88 24.16 4.80
C PRO A 9 -6.65 24.01 6.31
N ALA A 10 -7.52 23.25 6.97
CA ALA A 10 -7.31 22.79 8.32
C ALA A 10 -6.30 21.63 8.30
N PRO A 11 -5.35 21.57 9.25
CA PRO A 11 -4.42 20.46 9.32
C PRO A 11 -5.16 19.16 9.62
N LEU A 12 -5.06 18.19 8.71
CA LEU A 12 -5.70 16.88 8.84
C LEU A 12 -5.24 16.15 10.11
N ARG A 13 -6.19 15.55 10.81
CA ARG A 13 -5.98 14.81 12.05
C ARG A 13 -5.32 13.47 11.77
N SER A 14 -4.22 13.20 12.46
CA SER A 14 -3.58 11.87 12.45
C SER A 14 -4.30 10.91 13.39
N GLY A 15 -4.29 9.61 13.05
CA GLY A 15 -4.82 8.54 13.86
C GLY A 15 -3.76 7.61 14.44
N LEU A 16 -4.22 6.47 14.97
CA LEU A 16 -3.40 5.42 15.54
C LEU A 16 -3.54 4.13 14.74
N THR A 17 -2.44 3.42 14.61
CA THR A 17 -2.37 2.20 13.79
C THR A 17 -3.05 1.01 14.47
N THR A 18 -3.35 -0.05 13.73
CA THR A 18 -3.82 -1.32 14.31
C THR A 18 -2.80 -1.88 15.31
N GLY A 19 -1.50 -1.71 15.05
CA GLY A 19 -0.43 -2.05 16.00
C GLY A 19 -0.50 -1.29 17.32
N SER A 20 -0.83 0.00 17.29
CA SER A 20 -1.03 0.81 18.50
C SER A 20 -2.24 0.32 19.29
N CYS A 21 -3.36 0.05 18.62
CA CYS A 21 -4.56 -0.50 19.25
C CYS A 21 -4.30 -1.86 19.91
N ALA A 22 -3.58 -2.76 19.23
CA ALA A 22 -3.20 -4.06 19.76
C ALA A 22 -2.25 -3.93 20.97
N THR A 23 -1.32 -2.98 20.93
CA THR A 23 -0.42 -2.69 22.06
C THR A 23 -1.20 -2.19 23.28
N ALA A 24 -2.09 -1.22 23.08
CA ALA A 24 -2.94 -0.66 24.13
C ALA A 24 -3.80 -1.74 24.81
N THR A 25 -4.50 -2.54 24.01
CA THR A 25 -5.38 -3.61 24.52
C THR A 25 -4.61 -4.73 25.21
N SER A 26 -3.44 -5.12 24.67
CA SER A 26 -2.58 -6.12 25.32
C SER A 26 -2.08 -5.63 26.69
N LEU A 27 -1.62 -4.37 26.77
CA LEU A 27 -1.14 -3.77 28.02
C LEU A 27 -2.26 -3.66 29.06
N ALA A 28 -3.46 -3.23 28.65
CA ALA A 28 -4.60 -3.10 29.55
C ALA A 28 -5.03 -4.45 30.13
N ALA A 29 -5.15 -5.49 29.30
CA ALA A 29 -5.48 -6.85 29.74
C ALA A 29 -4.41 -7.43 30.69
N ALA A 30 -3.12 -7.24 30.38
CA ALA A 30 -2.04 -7.70 31.23
C ALA A 30 -2.00 -6.96 32.59
N ARG A 31 -2.27 -5.64 32.60
CA ARG A 31 -2.39 -4.85 33.85
C ARG A 31 -3.51 -5.37 34.74
N LEU A 32 -4.66 -5.69 34.14
CA LEU A 32 -5.77 -6.29 34.87
C LEU A 32 -5.36 -7.63 35.49
N LEU A 33 -4.64 -8.49 34.76
CA LEU A 33 -4.20 -9.79 35.27
C LEU A 33 -3.21 -9.70 36.43
N LEU A 34 -2.20 -8.83 36.30
CA LEU A 34 -1.10 -8.79 37.26
C LEU A 34 -1.39 -7.90 38.46
N ALA A 35 -2.12 -6.80 38.27
CA ALA A 35 -2.37 -5.81 39.32
C ALA A 35 -3.84 -5.76 39.79
N GLY A 36 -4.76 -6.45 39.11
CA GLY A 36 -6.19 -6.36 39.42
C GLY A 36 -6.81 -4.99 39.13
N THR A 37 -6.10 -4.12 38.40
CA THR A 37 -6.53 -2.75 38.13
C THR A 37 -7.15 -2.63 36.74
N THR A 38 -8.25 -1.88 36.66
CA THR A 38 -8.88 -1.49 35.39
C THR A 38 -8.86 0.03 35.26
N ALA A 39 -8.89 0.52 34.03
CA ALA A 39 -9.03 1.93 33.72
C ALA A 39 -9.82 2.06 32.42
N ASP A 40 -10.51 3.19 32.23
CA ASP A 40 -11.26 3.48 30.99
C ASP A 40 -10.34 3.88 29.82
N ALA A 41 -9.05 4.07 30.10
CA ALA A 41 -8.06 4.41 29.10
C ALA A 41 -6.68 3.85 29.47
N VAL A 42 -5.86 3.63 28.45
CA VAL A 42 -4.49 3.12 28.59
C VAL A 42 -3.53 4.01 27.83
N GLU A 43 -2.37 4.30 28.44
CA GLU A 43 -1.28 5.00 27.80
C GLU A 43 -0.24 4.01 27.27
N ILE A 44 0.23 4.24 26.04
CA ILE A 44 1.33 3.51 25.42
C ILE A 44 2.37 4.46 24.85
N VAL A 45 3.61 3.98 24.75
CA VAL A 45 4.73 4.67 24.11
C VAL A 45 4.88 4.16 22.68
N LEU A 46 4.82 5.07 21.71
CA LEU A 46 5.02 4.75 20.29
C LEU A 46 6.52 4.60 19.96
N PRO A 47 6.91 3.99 18.82
CA PRO A 47 8.31 3.74 18.45
C PRO A 47 9.25 4.96 18.47
N LYS A 48 8.70 6.18 18.36
CA LYS A 48 9.47 7.44 18.44
C LYS A 48 9.42 8.11 19.83
N GLY A 49 9.02 7.38 20.86
CA GLY A 49 8.94 7.86 22.24
C GLY A 49 7.68 8.68 22.57
N LYS A 50 6.85 9.02 21.57
CA LYS A 50 5.60 9.75 21.82
C LYS A 50 4.64 8.88 22.65
N GLN A 51 4.17 9.40 23.78
CA GLN A 51 3.07 8.79 24.54
C GLN A 51 1.73 9.15 23.92
N VAL A 52 0.82 8.17 23.88
CA VAL A 52 -0.55 8.35 23.44
C VAL A 52 -1.50 7.60 24.37
N GLN A 53 -2.64 8.22 24.65
CA GLN A 53 -3.69 7.63 25.46
C GLN A 53 -4.82 7.13 24.55
N MET A 54 -5.32 5.93 24.82
CA MET A 54 -6.40 5.30 24.07
C MET A 54 -7.53 4.90 25.03
N ARG A 55 -8.76 5.29 24.69
CA ARG A 55 -9.95 4.84 25.42
C ARG A 55 -10.16 3.34 25.20
N LEU A 56 -10.53 2.65 26.25
CA LEU A 56 -10.97 1.26 26.20
C LEU A 56 -12.49 1.21 26.13
N GLU A 57 -13.01 0.35 25.27
CA GLU A 57 -14.44 0.02 25.22
C GLU A 57 -14.80 -0.98 26.32
N PHE A 58 -13.86 -1.88 26.63
CA PHE A 58 -13.98 -2.81 27.75
C PHE A 58 -12.59 -3.26 28.22
N CYS A 59 -12.53 -3.69 29.47
CA CYS A 59 -11.40 -4.41 30.06
C CYS A 59 -11.97 -5.35 31.13
N ARG A 60 -11.80 -6.66 30.97
CA ARG A 60 -12.43 -7.65 31.85
C ARG A 60 -11.59 -8.92 32.00
N LEU A 61 -11.81 -9.62 33.11
CA LEU A 61 -11.31 -10.98 33.29
C LEU A 61 -12.13 -11.94 32.41
N THR A 62 -11.47 -13.03 32.02
CA THR A 62 -12.03 -14.18 31.31
C THR A 62 -11.68 -15.44 32.10
N GLU A 63 -12.22 -16.60 31.74
CA GLU A 63 -11.94 -17.86 32.45
C GLU A 63 -10.44 -18.19 32.54
N ASP A 64 -9.67 -17.89 31.49
CA ASP A 64 -8.26 -18.27 31.35
C ASP A 64 -7.29 -17.08 31.27
N GLY A 65 -7.74 -15.86 31.57
CA GLY A 65 -6.94 -14.65 31.33
C GLY A 65 -7.74 -13.36 31.42
N ALA A 66 -7.34 -12.35 30.66
CA ALA A 66 -8.08 -11.10 30.56
C ALA A 66 -8.13 -10.61 29.11
N GLU A 67 -9.08 -9.73 28.85
CA GLU A 67 -9.21 -9.10 27.54
C GLU A 67 -9.59 -7.64 27.66
N ALA A 68 -9.13 -6.85 26.69
CA ALA A 68 -9.48 -5.45 26.56
C ALA A 68 -9.68 -5.10 25.09
N GLY A 69 -10.56 -4.14 24.82
CA GLY A 69 -10.92 -3.69 23.48
C GLY A 69 -10.86 -2.17 23.33
N THR A 70 -10.56 -1.70 22.13
CA THR A 70 -10.55 -0.28 21.75
C THR A 70 -11.03 -0.10 20.32
N LEU A 71 -11.73 1.00 20.03
CA LEU A 71 -12.08 1.38 18.66
C LEU A 71 -10.90 2.10 18.02
N LYS A 72 -10.52 1.67 16.82
CA LYS A 72 -9.45 2.33 16.07
C LYS A 72 -9.91 3.68 15.54
N ASP A 73 -9.22 4.74 15.96
CA ASP A 73 -9.33 6.06 15.35
C ASP A 73 -8.21 6.27 14.32
N ALA A 74 -8.56 6.28 13.03
CA ALA A 74 -7.62 6.54 11.93
C ALA A 74 -7.38 8.03 11.66
N GLY A 75 -7.98 8.95 12.44
CA GLY A 75 -7.96 10.37 12.12
C GLY A 75 -8.80 10.64 10.86
N ASP A 76 -8.28 11.48 9.98
CA ASP A 76 -8.93 11.85 8.72
C ASP A 76 -8.45 11.00 7.52
N ASP A 77 -7.71 9.92 7.77
CA ASP A 77 -7.32 8.97 6.73
C ASP A 77 -8.55 8.12 6.33
N PRO A 78 -8.85 7.94 5.03
CA PRO A 78 -9.92 7.05 4.57
C PRO A 78 -9.52 5.56 4.70
N ASP A 79 -9.15 5.16 5.91
CA ASP A 79 -8.69 3.83 6.28
C ASP A 79 -9.90 2.92 6.53
N VAL A 80 -9.96 1.79 5.81
CA VAL A 80 -11.05 0.80 5.95
C VAL A 80 -11.18 0.21 7.36
N THR A 81 -10.13 0.32 8.18
CA THR A 81 -10.10 -0.15 9.56
C THR A 81 -10.46 0.94 10.58
N HIS A 82 -10.81 2.15 10.14
CA HIS A 82 -11.36 3.19 11.02
C HIS A 82 -12.66 2.70 11.66
N GLY A 83 -12.80 2.92 12.98
CA GLY A 83 -13.96 2.49 13.76
C GLY A 83 -14.02 0.98 14.04
N ALA A 84 -13.07 0.18 13.55
CA ALA A 84 -13.03 -1.23 13.87
C ALA A 84 -12.70 -1.45 15.36
N LEU A 85 -13.38 -2.39 16.00
CA LEU A 85 -13.06 -2.83 17.35
C LEU A 85 -11.89 -3.82 17.31
N LEU A 86 -10.74 -3.39 17.84
CA LEU A 86 -9.60 -4.27 18.08
C LEU A 86 -9.57 -4.66 19.54
N TYR A 87 -9.33 -5.94 19.80
CA TYR A 87 -9.22 -6.43 21.17
C TYR A 87 -8.15 -7.51 21.28
N SER A 88 -7.48 -7.54 22.43
CA SER A 88 -6.44 -8.53 22.72
C SER A 88 -6.85 -9.35 23.93
N GLN A 89 -6.69 -10.66 23.81
CA GLN A 89 -6.81 -11.61 24.92
C GLN A 89 -5.41 -11.97 25.37
N VAL A 90 -5.14 -11.82 26.66
CA VAL A 90 -3.84 -12.09 27.27
C VAL A 90 -4.00 -13.21 28.28
N ARG A 91 -3.09 -14.19 28.20
CA ARG A 91 -2.92 -15.25 29.20
C ARG A 91 -1.51 -15.18 29.77
N LEU A 92 -1.39 -15.50 31.06
CA LEU A 92 -0.08 -15.64 31.71
C LEU A 92 0.57 -16.96 31.29
N SER A 93 1.89 -16.93 31.10
CA SER A 93 2.72 -18.09 30.77
C SER A 93 3.82 -18.25 31.82
N SER A 94 4.13 -19.48 32.21
CA SER A 94 5.28 -19.76 33.09
C SER A 94 6.63 -19.47 32.42
N GLU A 95 6.69 -19.54 31.09
CA GLU A 95 7.90 -19.24 30.33
C GLU A 95 7.97 -17.75 29.98
N PRO A 96 9.14 -17.10 30.16
CA PRO A 96 9.35 -15.70 29.77
C PRO A 96 9.12 -15.44 28.28
N GLY A 97 8.81 -14.19 27.97
CA GLY A 97 8.63 -13.70 26.59
C GLY A 97 7.17 -13.56 26.18
N THR A 98 6.94 -13.19 24.92
CA THR A 98 5.60 -12.97 24.36
C THR A 98 5.37 -13.90 23.19
N ARG A 99 4.35 -14.75 23.28
CA ARG A 99 3.84 -15.55 22.16
C ARG A 99 2.65 -14.87 21.52
N PHE A 100 2.65 -14.79 20.19
CA PHE A 100 1.59 -14.13 19.43
C PHE A 100 0.70 -15.17 18.75
N LYS A 101 -0.62 -14.95 18.83
CA LYS A 101 -1.63 -15.74 18.11
C LYS A 101 -2.54 -14.83 17.30
N ALA A 102 -2.91 -15.30 16.11
CA ALA A 102 -3.99 -14.70 15.33
C ALA A 102 -5.32 -15.14 15.95
N GLY A 103 -6.08 -14.17 16.46
CA GLY A 103 -7.47 -14.36 16.85
C GLY A 103 -8.41 -14.10 15.67
N ARG A 104 -9.71 -14.02 15.97
CA ARG A 104 -10.73 -13.78 14.95
C ARG A 104 -10.48 -12.45 14.23
N GLY A 105 -10.55 -12.45 12.90
CA GLY A 105 -10.35 -11.26 12.08
C GLY A 105 -8.90 -10.78 11.95
N VAL A 106 -7.92 -11.49 12.51
CA VAL A 106 -6.50 -11.28 12.22
C VAL A 106 -6.01 -12.35 11.25
N GLY A 107 -5.35 -11.91 10.19
CA GLY A 107 -4.93 -12.80 9.11
C GLY A 107 -3.78 -13.71 9.51
N THR A 108 -3.59 -14.78 8.74
CA THR A 108 -2.44 -15.68 8.80
C THR A 108 -1.71 -15.64 7.46
N VAL A 109 -0.38 -15.63 7.49
CA VAL A 109 0.44 -15.61 6.28
C VAL A 109 0.43 -16.99 5.63
N THR A 110 0.01 -17.04 4.36
CA THR A 110 -0.10 -18.30 3.58
C THR A 110 0.86 -18.35 2.40
N ARG A 111 1.54 -17.25 2.09
CA ARG A 111 2.52 -17.14 1.00
C ARG A 111 3.85 -16.60 1.50
N PRO A 112 4.99 -17.03 0.95
CA PRO A 112 6.28 -16.44 1.24
C PRO A 112 6.42 -15.06 0.58
N GLY A 113 7.44 -14.30 0.97
CA GLY A 113 7.76 -12.97 0.40
C GLY A 113 7.35 -11.80 1.28
N LEU A 114 6.62 -12.05 2.37
CA LEU A 114 6.39 -11.08 3.43
C LEU A 114 7.51 -11.16 4.49
N VAL A 115 7.59 -10.13 5.33
CA VAL A 115 8.51 -10.11 6.48
C VAL A 115 8.17 -11.19 7.52
N LEU A 116 6.92 -11.62 7.55
CA LEU A 116 6.42 -12.69 8.40
C LEU A 116 6.48 -14.03 7.65
N GLY A 117 6.84 -15.10 8.36
CA GLY A 117 6.91 -16.46 7.81
C GLY A 117 5.53 -17.06 7.51
N VAL A 118 5.49 -18.07 6.65
CA VAL A 118 4.25 -18.83 6.37
C VAL A 118 3.78 -19.53 7.66
N GLY A 119 2.48 -19.45 7.94
CA GLY A 119 1.85 -19.95 9.16
C GLY A 119 1.87 -18.95 10.33
N GLU A 120 2.60 -17.84 10.23
CA GLU A 120 2.63 -16.83 11.29
C GLU A 120 1.35 -15.96 11.30
N PRO A 121 0.91 -15.52 12.49
CA PRO A 121 -0.06 -14.43 12.62
C PRO A 121 0.43 -13.18 11.89
N ALA A 122 -0.46 -12.51 11.16
CA ALA A 122 -0.22 -11.26 10.43
C ALA A 122 -0.04 -10.05 11.36
N ILE A 123 0.80 -10.19 12.38
CA ILE A 123 1.20 -9.16 13.34
C ILE A 123 2.64 -8.79 13.02
N ASN A 124 2.84 -7.61 12.41
CA ASN A 124 4.13 -7.20 11.89
C ASN A 124 5.18 -6.99 13.00
N PRO A 125 6.49 -6.98 12.66
CA PRO A 125 7.56 -6.91 13.65
C PRO A 125 7.50 -5.69 14.58
N VAL A 126 7.15 -4.51 14.07
CA VAL A 126 7.06 -3.31 14.93
C VAL A 126 5.91 -3.43 15.95
N PRO A 127 4.68 -3.80 15.57
CA PRO A 127 3.64 -4.14 16.55
C PRO A 127 4.03 -5.22 17.56
N ARG A 128 4.68 -6.32 17.12
CA ARG A 128 5.17 -7.36 18.05
C ARG A 128 6.14 -6.78 19.07
N LYS A 129 7.12 -6.00 18.59
CA LYS A 129 8.09 -5.30 19.44
C LYS A 129 7.40 -4.37 20.44
N MET A 130 6.46 -3.54 19.97
CA MET A 130 5.71 -2.63 20.83
C MET A 130 4.96 -3.39 21.93
N ILE A 131 4.21 -4.44 21.59
CA ILE A 131 3.48 -5.26 22.57
C ILE A 131 4.46 -5.86 23.58
N SER A 132 5.51 -6.54 23.11
CA SER A 132 6.49 -7.18 23.99
C SER A 132 7.18 -6.19 24.92
N GLU A 133 7.63 -5.03 24.43
CA GLU A 133 8.29 -4.03 25.28
C GLU A 133 7.38 -3.47 26.37
N HIS A 134 6.08 -3.27 26.09
CA HIS A 134 5.13 -2.80 27.10
C HIS A 134 4.82 -3.89 28.13
N LEU A 135 4.68 -5.14 27.69
CA LEU A 135 4.40 -6.26 28.58
C LEU A 135 5.60 -6.62 29.46
N THR A 136 6.83 -6.61 28.90
CA THR A 136 8.06 -6.81 29.67
C THR A 136 8.23 -5.71 30.72
N ARG A 137 8.03 -4.43 30.35
CA ARG A 137 8.12 -3.33 31.32
C ARG A 137 7.12 -3.48 32.46
N LEU A 138 5.87 -3.83 32.15
CA LEU A 138 4.86 -4.09 33.16
C LEU A 138 5.25 -5.27 34.08
N ALA A 139 5.78 -6.34 33.49
CA ALA A 139 6.23 -7.50 34.24
C ALA A 139 7.36 -7.13 35.21
N ASP A 140 8.34 -6.35 34.76
CA ASP A 140 9.44 -5.84 35.59
C ASP A 140 8.92 -4.94 36.71
N GLU A 141 8.00 -4.01 36.42
CA GLU A 141 7.37 -3.10 37.39
C GLU A 141 6.64 -3.86 38.51
N LEU A 142 6.06 -5.01 38.20
CA LEU A 142 5.26 -5.82 39.13
C LEU A 142 6.01 -7.06 39.67
N GLY A 143 7.28 -7.24 39.31
CA GLY A 143 8.09 -8.39 39.73
C GLY A 143 7.60 -9.74 39.19
N TYR A 144 6.93 -9.77 38.04
CA TYR A 144 6.43 -10.99 37.41
C TYR A 144 7.49 -11.57 36.46
N GLY A 145 8.03 -12.75 36.80
CA GLY A 145 9.09 -13.41 36.01
C GLY A 145 8.60 -14.32 34.87
N GLY A 146 7.30 -14.46 34.68
CA GLY A 146 6.73 -15.28 33.60
C GLY A 146 6.64 -14.52 32.28
N GLY A 147 5.87 -15.07 31.33
CA GLY A 147 5.60 -14.45 30.04
C GLY A 147 4.11 -14.30 29.76
N PHE A 148 3.82 -13.98 28.50
CA PHE A 148 2.47 -13.66 28.02
C PHE A 148 2.17 -14.40 26.72
N GLU A 149 0.97 -14.94 26.61
CA GLU A 149 0.38 -15.31 25.34
C GLU A 149 -0.65 -14.25 24.94
N VAL A 150 -0.45 -13.64 23.77
CA VAL A 150 -1.27 -12.53 23.27
C VAL A 150 -1.98 -12.99 22.00
N THR A 151 -3.30 -13.08 22.09
CA THR A 151 -4.17 -13.32 20.93
C THR A 151 -4.81 -11.99 20.52
N VAL A 152 -4.46 -11.49 19.33
CA VAL A 152 -5.02 -10.24 18.81
C VAL A 152 -6.20 -10.55 17.91
N ASN A 153 -7.29 -9.80 18.07
CA ASN A 153 -8.54 -9.97 17.35
C ASN A 153 -9.00 -8.64 16.76
N VAL A 154 -9.78 -8.71 15.67
CA VAL A 154 -10.46 -7.56 15.08
C VAL A 154 -11.88 -7.96 14.75
N GLU A 155 -12.85 -7.27 15.33
CA GLU A 155 -14.26 -7.49 15.00
C GLU A 155 -14.50 -7.21 13.52
N ASN A 156 -15.19 -8.14 12.84
CA ASN A 156 -15.41 -8.11 11.40
C ASN A 156 -14.13 -8.04 10.55
N GLY A 157 -12.96 -8.37 11.11
CA GLY A 157 -11.67 -8.23 10.44
C GLY A 157 -11.54 -9.05 9.15
N GLU A 158 -12.17 -10.23 9.06
CA GLU A 158 -12.24 -11.02 7.83
C GLU A 158 -12.89 -10.25 6.67
N ALA A 159 -14.06 -9.66 6.91
CA ALA A 159 -14.79 -8.89 5.91
C ALA A 159 -14.07 -7.59 5.53
N LEU A 160 -13.42 -6.93 6.51
CA LEU A 160 -12.60 -5.75 6.25
C LEU A 160 -11.36 -6.09 5.41
N ALA A 161 -10.73 -7.23 5.65
CA ALA A 161 -9.52 -7.65 4.94
C ALA A 161 -9.76 -7.85 3.43
N LEU A 162 -10.96 -8.27 3.02
CA LEU A 162 -11.33 -8.43 1.61
C LEU A 162 -11.28 -7.11 0.82
N LYS A 163 -11.33 -5.97 1.52
CA LYS A 163 -11.24 -4.62 0.95
C LYS A 163 -9.81 -4.06 1.02
N THR A 164 -8.81 -4.92 1.28
CA THR A 164 -7.40 -4.53 1.40
C THR A 164 -6.53 -5.36 0.45
N MET A 165 -5.23 -5.06 0.43
CA MET A 165 -4.24 -5.86 -0.30
C MET A 165 -3.93 -7.21 0.37
N ASN A 166 -4.46 -7.50 1.57
CA ASN A 166 -4.14 -8.73 2.31
C ASN A 166 -4.36 -10.02 1.49
N PRO A 167 -5.51 -10.23 0.82
CA PRO A 167 -5.72 -11.44 0.01
C PRO A 167 -4.68 -11.59 -1.10
N ARG A 168 -4.34 -10.47 -1.78
CA ARG A 168 -3.32 -10.44 -2.85
C ARG A 168 -1.95 -10.84 -2.32
N LEU A 169 -1.60 -10.35 -1.12
CA LEU A 169 -0.34 -10.66 -0.44
C LEU A 169 -0.30 -12.06 0.20
N GLY A 170 -1.38 -12.84 0.11
CA GLY A 170 -1.47 -14.16 0.73
C GLY A 170 -1.70 -14.12 2.24
N ILE A 171 -2.33 -13.07 2.75
CA ILE A 171 -2.78 -12.96 4.14
C ILE A 171 -4.27 -13.27 4.17
N LEU A 172 -4.63 -14.43 4.72
CA LEU A 172 -5.99 -14.96 4.70
C LEU A 172 -6.60 -15.01 6.11
N GLY A 173 -7.94 -14.92 6.19
CA GLY A 173 -8.66 -15.01 7.46
C GLY A 173 -8.69 -13.72 8.29
N GLY A 174 -8.17 -12.60 7.78
CA GLY A 174 -8.26 -11.34 8.50
C GLY A 174 -7.25 -10.26 8.11
N LEU A 175 -7.27 -9.19 8.90
CA LEU A 175 -6.44 -8.01 8.73
C LEU A 175 -5.02 -8.23 9.23
N SER A 176 -4.12 -7.40 8.73
CA SER A 176 -2.76 -7.29 9.23
C SER A 176 -2.71 -6.29 10.38
N ILE A 177 -2.11 -6.66 11.49
CA ILE A 177 -1.76 -5.76 12.59
C ILE A 177 -0.42 -5.13 12.25
N LEU A 178 -0.46 -3.85 11.84
CA LEU A 178 0.67 -3.14 11.25
C LEU A 178 0.78 -1.71 11.79
N GLY A 179 1.91 -1.07 11.50
CA GLY A 179 2.20 0.30 11.93
C GLY A 179 3.67 0.45 12.31
N THR A 180 4.46 1.18 11.51
CA THR A 180 5.90 1.36 11.77
C THR A 180 6.21 2.49 12.76
N SER A 181 5.33 3.49 12.82
CA SER A 181 5.46 4.64 13.72
C SER A 181 4.43 4.66 14.84
N GLY A 182 3.46 3.73 14.82
CA GLY A 182 2.27 3.77 15.65
C GLY A 182 1.23 4.83 15.25
N ILE A 183 1.50 5.64 14.21
CA ILE A 183 0.64 6.76 13.78
C ILE A 183 0.14 6.51 12.35
N VAL A 184 -1.17 6.69 12.15
CA VAL A 184 -1.79 6.79 10.83
C VAL A 184 -1.75 8.24 10.39
N ARG A 185 -1.14 8.50 9.24
CA ARG A 185 -1.12 9.83 8.63
C ARG A 185 -2.06 9.83 7.42
N PRO A 186 -3.03 10.75 7.36
CA PRO A 186 -3.93 10.87 6.22
C PRO A 186 -3.17 10.92 4.89
N PHE A 187 -3.59 10.09 3.93
CA PHE A 187 -3.04 10.03 2.57
C PHE A 187 -1.52 9.80 2.54
N SER A 188 -1.01 8.92 3.39
CA SER A 188 0.42 8.64 3.51
C SER A 188 1.01 7.98 2.26
N CYS A 189 1.78 8.74 1.47
CA CYS A 189 2.56 8.19 0.36
C CYS A 189 3.50 7.06 0.80
N ALA A 190 4.06 7.14 2.01
CA ALA A 190 4.96 6.11 2.53
C ALA A 190 4.26 4.76 2.74
N ALA A 191 2.98 4.77 3.16
CA ALA A 191 2.20 3.55 3.32
C ALA A 191 1.89 2.92 1.96
N TYR A 192 1.52 3.75 0.98
CA TYR A 192 1.25 3.29 -0.39
C TYR A 192 2.52 2.75 -1.09
N ILE A 193 3.68 3.39 -0.91
CA ILE A 193 4.95 2.90 -1.45
C ILE A 193 5.32 1.53 -0.84
N ALA A 194 5.07 1.34 0.47
CA ALA A 194 5.33 0.07 1.13
C ALA A 194 4.45 -1.07 0.57
N SER A 195 3.19 -0.80 0.21
CA SER A 195 2.33 -1.83 -0.39
C SER A 195 2.79 -2.21 -1.79
N ILE A 196 3.30 -1.26 -2.59
CA ILE A 196 3.92 -1.54 -3.89
C ILE A 196 5.12 -2.49 -3.71
N HIS A 197 6.01 -2.18 -2.75
CA HIS A 197 7.20 -3.00 -2.49
C HIS A 197 6.83 -4.41 -2.05
N GLN A 198 5.88 -4.53 -1.11
CA GLN A 198 5.37 -5.84 -0.66
C GLN A 198 4.73 -6.64 -1.79
N GLY A 199 3.97 -6.00 -2.68
CA GLY A 199 3.39 -6.67 -3.84
C GLY A 199 4.47 -7.27 -4.75
N ILE A 200 5.52 -6.51 -5.06
CA ILE A 200 6.65 -6.97 -5.88
C ILE A 200 7.41 -8.11 -5.19
N ASP A 201 7.69 -7.98 -3.89
CA ASP A 201 8.42 -9.00 -3.13
C ASP A 201 7.64 -10.31 -3.08
N VAL A 202 6.34 -10.24 -2.79
CA VAL A 202 5.45 -11.41 -2.79
C VAL A 202 5.36 -12.04 -4.18
N ALA A 203 5.18 -11.25 -5.24
CA ALA A 203 5.14 -11.78 -6.61
C ALA A 203 6.42 -12.57 -6.94
N LYS A 204 7.58 -11.94 -6.75
CA LYS A 204 8.87 -12.56 -7.06
C LYS A 204 9.14 -13.80 -6.22
N THR A 205 8.94 -13.75 -4.91
CA THR A 205 9.21 -14.89 -4.02
C THR A 205 8.31 -16.08 -4.35
N ASN A 206 7.12 -15.85 -4.91
CA ASN A 206 6.22 -16.91 -5.38
C ASN A 206 6.51 -17.35 -6.84
N GLY A 207 7.65 -16.95 -7.42
CA GLY A 207 8.09 -17.39 -8.75
C GLY A 207 7.52 -16.60 -9.92
N TYR A 208 6.77 -15.52 -9.67
CA TYR A 208 6.27 -14.64 -10.73
C TYR A 208 7.35 -13.62 -11.11
N LEU A 209 8.09 -13.93 -12.17
CA LEU A 209 9.18 -13.10 -12.68
C LEU A 209 8.74 -12.17 -13.82
N HIS A 210 7.50 -12.30 -14.32
CA HIS A 210 6.83 -11.30 -15.13
C HIS A 210 5.75 -10.62 -14.28
N ILE A 211 5.93 -9.33 -14.01
CA ILE A 211 4.96 -8.50 -13.28
C ILE A 211 4.49 -7.34 -14.15
N ALA A 212 3.27 -6.87 -13.88
CA ALA A 212 2.72 -5.68 -14.50
C ALA A 212 2.41 -4.61 -13.45
N ALA A 213 3.06 -3.46 -13.55
CA ALA A 213 2.81 -2.31 -12.67
C ALA A 213 1.81 -1.36 -13.33
N CYS A 214 0.65 -1.22 -12.70
CA CYS A 214 -0.55 -0.63 -13.27
C CYS A 214 -0.96 0.64 -12.51
N THR A 215 -1.34 1.68 -13.24
CA THR A 215 -1.77 2.96 -12.64
C THR A 215 -3.19 2.95 -12.05
N GLY A 216 -3.92 1.83 -12.17
CA GLY A 216 -5.27 1.60 -11.69
C GLY A 216 -5.98 0.43 -12.40
N ASN A 217 -7.26 0.22 -12.09
CA ASN A 217 -8.04 -0.95 -12.53
C ASN A 217 -8.05 -1.17 -14.05
N ALA A 218 -8.28 -0.13 -14.86
CA ALA A 218 -8.31 -0.27 -16.32
C ALA A 218 -6.97 -0.80 -16.89
N SER A 219 -5.84 -0.38 -16.30
CA SER A 219 -4.52 -0.92 -16.66
C SER A 219 -4.31 -2.35 -16.17
N GLU A 220 -4.80 -2.70 -14.98
CA GLU A 220 -4.76 -4.09 -14.49
C GLU A 220 -5.58 -5.01 -15.41
N ASP A 221 -6.81 -4.64 -15.74
CA ASP A 221 -7.69 -5.41 -16.61
C ASP A 221 -7.11 -5.57 -18.02
N THR A 222 -6.40 -4.56 -18.50
CA THR A 222 -5.68 -4.65 -19.79
C THR A 222 -4.54 -5.66 -19.69
N MET A 223 -3.70 -5.60 -18.66
CA MET A 223 -2.59 -6.54 -18.50
C MET A 223 -3.08 -7.96 -18.23
N ARG A 224 -4.21 -8.13 -17.55
CA ARG A 224 -4.88 -9.42 -17.40
C ARG A 224 -5.36 -9.97 -18.75
N ARG A 225 -6.00 -9.15 -19.60
CA ARG A 225 -6.44 -9.59 -20.93
C ARG A 225 -5.29 -9.94 -21.86
N VAL A 226 -4.21 -9.16 -21.82
CA VAL A 226 -3.05 -9.32 -22.71
C VAL A 226 -2.22 -10.54 -22.35
N TYR A 227 -1.92 -10.73 -21.06
CA TYR A 227 -0.94 -11.73 -20.62
C TYR A 227 -1.52 -12.83 -19.73
N ASN A 228 -2.82 -12.77 -19.40
CA ASN A 228 -3.45 -13.66 -18.42
C ASN A 228 -2.69 -13.68 -17.08
N LEU A 229 -2.13 -12.53 -16.67
CA LEU A 229 -1.37 -12.44 -15.44
C LEU A 229 -2.28 -12.69 -14.23
N PRO A 230 -1.86 -13.54 -13.27
CA PRO A 230 -2.59 -13.72 -12.04
C PRO A 230 -2.51 -12.45 -11.18
N GLU A 231 -3.47 -12.29 -10.27
CA GLU A 231 -3.60 -11.09 -9.44
C GLU A 231 -2.32 -10.76 -8.64
N ILE A 232 -1.58 -11.77 -8.19
CA ILE A 232 -0.31 -11.62 -7.48
C ILE A 232 0.78 -10.93 -8.33
N ALA A 233 0.71 -11.04 -9.66
CA ALA A 233 1.65 -10.42 -10.59
C ALA A 233 1.18 -9.04 -11.10
N LEU A 234 -0.03 -8.61 -10.70
CA LEU A 234 -0.57 -7.28 -10.99
C LEU A 234 -0.28 -6.36 -9.79
N ILE A 235 0.61 -5.39 -10.00
CA ILE A 235 1.03 -4.44 -8.97
C ILE A 235 0.32 -3.11 -9.18
N GLU A 236 -0.59 -2.77 -8.28
CA GLU A 236 -1.23 -1.46 -8.26
C GLU A 236 -0.23 -0.40 -7.79
N MET A 237 0.31 0.39 -8.72
CA MET A 237 1.32 1.42 -8.41
C MET A 237 0.74 2.83 -8.31
N GLY A 238 -0.52 3.03 -8.70
CA GLY A 238 -1.15 4.34 -8.75
C GLY A 238 -0.31 5.33 -9.59
N ASP A 239 0.16 6.40 -8.97
CA ASP A 239 1.04 7.40 -9.61
C ASP A 239 2.53 7.23 -9.26
N PHE A 240 2.88 6.26 -8.42
CA PHE A 240 4.22 6.10 -7.86
C PHE A 240 5.11 5.15 -8.67
N VAL A 241 5.23 5.37 -9.98
CA VAL A 241 6.09 4.55 -10.85
C VAL A 241 7.54 4.50 -10.36
N GLY A 242 8.04 5.60 -9.77
CA GLY A 242 9.38 5.63 -9.21
C GLY A 242 9.58 4.69 -8.04
N ALA A 243 8.52 4.35 -7.29
CA ALA A 243 8.59 3.36 -6.22
C ALA A 243 8.86 1.96 -6.79
N VAL A 244 8.22 1.61 -7.91
CA VAL A 244 8.42 0.36 -8.63
C VAL A 244 9.84 0.28 -9.19
N LEU A 245 10.23 1.25 -10.03
CA LEU A 245 11.52 1.22 -10.72
C LEU A 245 12.70 1.21 -9.75
N LYS A 246 12.63 1.99 -8.66
CA LYS A 246 13.68 2.02 -7.64
C LYS A 246 13.77 0.72 -6.85
N HIS A 247 12.65 0.03 -6.60
CA HIS A 247 12.62 -1.23 -5.86
C HIS A 247 13.19 -2.38 -6.68
N LEU A 248 12.93 -2.41 -7.99
CA LEU A 248 13.49 -3.42 -8.91
C LEU A 248 15.02 -3.39 -9.00
N ARG A 249 15.69 -2.31 -8.59
CA ARG A 249 17.15 -2.30 -8.43
C ARG A 249 17.64 -3.24 -7.32
N LYS A 250 16.83 -3.43 -6.29
CA LYS A 250 17.13 -4.33 -5.16
C LYS A 250 16.56 -5.73 -5.40
N VAL A 251 15.39 -5.78 -6.03
CA VAL A 251 14.61 -7.00 -6.21
C VAL A 251 14.27 -7.15 -7.70
N PRO A 252 15.25 -7.48 -8.57
CA PRO A 252 15.02 -7.58 -10.00
C PRO A 252 14.09 -8.75 -10.34
N VAL A 253 13.26 -8.57 -11.36
CA VAL A 253 12.41 -9.59 -11.99
C VAL A 253 12.84 -9.74 -13.45
N ASP A 254 12.38 -10.77 -14.15
CA ASP A 254 12.76 -11.01 -15.54
C ASP A 254 12.09 -10.01 -16.48
N LYS A 255 10.79 -9.74 -16.28
CA LYS A 255 9.99 -8.86 -17.13
C LYS A 255 9.10 -7.92 -16.32
N LEU A 256 9.11 -6.63 -16.67
CA LEU A 256 8.23 -5.58 -16.16
C LEU A 256 7.39 -4.99 -17.29
N SER A 257 6.07 -5.09 -17.17
CA SER A 257 5.12 -4.34 -18.00
C SER A 257 4.63 -3.12 -17.24
N LEU A 258 4.97 -1.91 -17.69
CA LEU A 258 4.38 -0.68 -17.19
C LEU A 258 3.10 -0.41 -17.98
N CYS A 259 1.96 -0.27 -17.31
CA CYS A 259 0.68 0.00 -17.97
C CYS A 259 -0.05 1.17 -17.30
N GLY A 260 -0.45 2.15 -18.10
CA GLY A 260 -1.20 3.29 -17.58
C GLY A 260 -1.87 4.13 -18.64
N GLY A 261 -2.74 5.03 -18.20
CA GLY A 261 -3.39 5.97 -19.11
C GLY A 261 -2.37 6.83 -19.85
N PHE A 262 -2.65 7.16 -21.12
CA PHE A 262 -1.72 7.91 -22.00
C PHE A 262 -1.09 9.14 -21.33
N GLY A 263 -1.87 9.96 -20.60
CA GLY A 263 -1.33 11.13 -19.89
C GLY A 263 -0.37 10.83 -18.73
N LYS A 264 -0.48 9.66 -18.09
CA LYS A 264 0.48 9.21 -17.06
C LYS A 264 1.76 8.69 -17.73
N ILE A 265 1.63 7.93 -18.82
CA ILE A 265 2.79 7.44 -19.58
C ILE A 265 3.55 8.58 -20.25
N SER A 266 2.88 9.63 -20.73
CA SER A 266 3.56 10.82 -21.26
C SER A 266 4.42 11.54 -20.22
N LYS A 267 4.00 11.54 -18.95
CA LYS A 267 4.82 12.10 -17.86
C LYS A 267 6.03 11.22 -17.56
N LEU A 268 5.88 9.90 -17.59
CA LEU A 268 7.00 8.98 -17.48
C LEU A 268 7.99 9.18 -18.64
N ALA A 269 7.49 9.35 -19.87
CA ALA A 269 8.29 9.67 -21.05
C ALA A 269 9.08 10.97 -20.91
N ALA A 270 8.55 11.95 -20.16
CA ALA A 270 9.22 13.19 -19.83
C ALA A 270 10.22 13.05 -18.65
N GLY A 271 10.39 11.87 -18.08
CA GLY A 271 11.33 11.59 -16.99
C GLY A 271 10.76 11.77 -15.58
N HIS A 272 9.43 11.92 -15.42
CA HIS A 272 8.83 12.03 -14.10
C HIS A 272 8.67 10.67 -13.40
N MET A 273 9.11 10.62 -12.14
CA MET A 273 9.02 9.45 -11.27
C MET A 273 7.75 9.43 -10.39
N ASP A 274 7.01 10.53 -10.40
CA ASP A 274 5.69 10.69 -9.78
C ASP A 274 4.74 11.26 -10.84
N LEU A 275 3.69 10.50 -11.15
CA LEU A 275 2.77 10.77 -12.25
C LEU A 275 1.58 11.62 -11.81
N HIS A 276 1.50 11.99 -10.53
CA HIS A 276 0.41 12.79 -9.99
C HIS A 276 0.46 14.22 -10.54
N SER A 277 -0.71 14.81 -10.85
CA SER A 277 -0.82 16.14 -11.47
C SER A 277 -0.20 17.28 -10.65
N ARG A 278 -0.12 17.12 -9.33
CA ARG A 278 0.56 18.08 -8.43
C ARG A 278 2.09 18.10 -8.58
N HIS A 279 2.69 17.01 -9.07
CA HIS A 279 4.15 16.86 -9.17
C HIS A 279 4.65 16.86 -10.62
N SER A 280 3.77 16.58 -11.58
CA SER A 280 4.09 16.56 -13.00
C SER A 280 2.90 16.98 -13.84
N SER A 281 3.17 17.73 -14.90
CA SER A 281 2.18 18.22 -15.85
C SER A 281 2.33 17.52 -17.19
N ILE A 282 1.25 17.53 -17.99
CA ILE A 282 1.32 17.10 -19.38
C ILE A 282 2.03 18.21 -20.18
N ASP A 283 3.01 17.83 -21.00
CA ASP A 283 3.74 18.75 -21.88
C ASP A 283 3.28 18.56 -23.33
N LEU A 284 2.31 19.36 -23.75
CA LEU A 284 1.77 19.34 -25.12
C LEU A 284 2.80 19.77 -26.18
N PRO A 285 3.64 20.81 -25.96
CA PRO A 285 4.79 21.10 -26.82
C PRO A 285 5.71 19.90 -27.06
N GLN A 286 5.99 19.11 -26.02
CA GLN A 286 6.80 17.91 -26.14
C GLN A 286 6.07 16.81 -26.91
N LEU A 287 4.77 16.60 -26.66
CA LEU A 287 3.96 15.65 -27.44
C LEU A 287 3.96 16.01 -28.94
N ALA A 288 3.87 17.28 -29.29
CA ALA A 288 3.95 17.73 -30.69
C ALA A 288 5.32 17.40 -31.30
N LEU A 289 6.41 17.58 -30.53
CA LEU A 289 7.76 17.26 -30.98
C LEU A 289 7.93 15.75 -31.23
N TRP A 290 7.42 14.92 -30.32
CA TRP A 290 7.42 13.46 -30.53
C TRP A 290 6.51 13.03 -31.68
N ALA A 291 5.36 13.69 -31.89
CA ALA A 291 4.51 13.46 -33.05
C ALA A 291 5.25 13.77 -34.37
N ALA A 292 6.03 14.86 -34.40
CA ALA A 292 6.83 15.25 -35.55
C ALA A 292 7.86 14.16 -35.92
N GLN A 293 8.49 13.54 -34.92
CA GLN A 293 9.47 12.46 -35.11
C GLN A 293 8.86 11.21 -35.78
N VAL A 294 7.54 11.04 -35.72
CA VAL A 294 6.82 9.91 -36.31
C VAL A 294 5.87 10.33 -37.44
N GLY A 295 6.09 11.51 -38.04
CA GLY A 295 5.46 11.91 -39.30
C GLY A 295 4.33 12.93 -39.19
N ALA A 296 4.12 13.58 -38.04
CA ALA A 296 3.17 14.69 -37.95
C ALA A 296 3.65 15.91 -38.75
N ASP A 297 2.80 16.44 -39.62
CA ASP A 297 3.05 17.69 -40.33
C ASP A 297 2.97 18.91 -39.39
N ALA A 298 3.34 20.10 -39.89
CA ALA A 298 3.37 21.31 -39.09
C ALA A 298 1.97 21.72 -38.57
N ALA A 299 0.91 21.44 -39.33
CA ALA A 299 -0.46 21.79 -38.95
C ALA A 299 -0.95 20.91 -37.78
N LEU A 300 -0.68 19.62 -37.83
CA LEU A 300 -0.98 18.68 -36.75
C LEU A 300 -0.15 18.98 -35.50
N GLN A 301 1.14 19.28 -35.66
CA GLN A 301 1.98 19.70 -34.54
C GLN A 301 1.42 20.93 -33.83
N GLN A 302 0.99 21.94 -34.59
CA GLN A 302 0.38 23.15 -34.02
C GLN A 302 -0.94 22.81 -33.29
N SER A 303 -1.78 21.98 -33.91
CA SER A 303 -3.04 21.53 -33.31
C SER A 303 -2.82 20.79 -31.98
N ILE A 304 -1.76 19.96 -31.89
CA ILE A 304 -1.38 19.25 -30.67
C ILE A 304 -0.93 20.24 -29.58
N ARG A 305 -0.16 21.27 -29.92
CA ARG A 305 0.29 22.30 -28.96
C ARG A 305 -0.88 23.08 -28.35
N GLU A 306 -1.92 23.29 -29.14
CA GLU A 306 -3.14 24.03 -28.75
C GLU A 306 -4.22 23.15 -28.11
N ALA A 307 -3.99 21.84 -28.00
CA ALA A 307 -4.94 20.94 -27.38
C ALA A 307 -5.15 21.27 -25.88
N ASN A 308 -6.31 20.91 -25.34
CA ASN A 308 -6.58 21.08 -23.91
C ASN A 308 -6.09 19.90 -23.07
N THR A 309 -5.95 18.71 -23.68
CA THR A 309 -5.60 17.48 -22.97
C THR A 309 -4.68 16.59 -23.81
N SER A 310 -3.90 15.72 -23.16
CA SER A 310 -3.11 14.69 -23.85
C SER A 310 -3.98 13.72 -24.64
N GLN A 311 -5.20 13.43 -24.17
CA GLN A 311 -6.14 12.57 -24.88
C GLN A 311 -6.63 13.20 -26.18
N GLN A 312 -6.86 14.52 -26.19
CA GLN A 312 -7.19 15.25 -27.41
C GLN A 312 -6.02 15.23 -28.40
N ALA A 313 -4.79 15.46 -27.93
CA ALA A 313 -3.59 15.36 -28.76
C ALA A 313 -3.42 13.96 -29.38
N LEU A 314 -3.64 12.90 -28.58
CA LEU A 314 -3.61 11.53 -29.06
C LEU A 314 -4.68 11.24 -30.11
N ALA A 315 -5.91 11.71 -29.89
CA ALA A 315 -7.01 11.54 -30.84
C ALA A 315 -6.74 12.26 -32.17
N MET A 316 -6.19 13.48 -32.13
CA MET A 316 -5.76 14.23 -33.32
C MET A 316 -4.69 13.47 -34.10
N ALA A 317 -3.67 12.94 -33.42
CA ALA A 317 -2.61 12.16 -34.05
C ALA A 317 -3.16 10.88 -34.69
N ALA A 318 -4.02 10.14 -33.98
CA ALA A 318 -4.64 8.93 -34.49
C ALA A 318 -5.51 9.19 -35.74
N ALA A 319 -6.30 10.28 -35.74
CA ALA A 319 -7.11 10.68 -36.89
C ALA A 319 -6.27 11.01 -38.14
N ALA A 320 -5.03 11.46 -37.94
CA ALA A 320 -4.06 11.73 -39.00
C ALA A 320 -3.18 10.52 -39.36
N GLY A 321 -3.41 9.35 -38.76
CA GLY A 321 -2.58 8.15 -38.98
C GLY A 321 -1.19 8.20 -38.35
N VAL A 322 -0.97 9.11 -37.38
CA VAL A 322 0.31 9.29 -36.68
C VAL A 322 0.31 8.49 -35.38
N ALA A 323 1.27 7.57 -35.23
CA ALA A 323 1.41 6.67 -34.08
C ALA A 323 2.04 7.35 -32.84
N LEU A 324 1.43 8.44 -32.36
CA LEU A 324 1.93 9.20 -31.20
C LEU A 324 1.98 8.36 -29.92
N GLY A 325 1.04 7.44 -29.73
CA GLY A 325 1.02 6.52 -28.58
C GLY A 325 2.29 5.68 -28.47
N ASP A 326 2.73 5.07 -29.57
CA ASP A 326 3.95 4.26 -29.62
C ASP A 326 5.20 5.11 -29.41
N ALA A 327 5.23 6.33 -29.98
CA ALA A 327 6.33 7.26 -29.78
C ALA A 327 6.49 7.61 -28.29
N VAL A 328 5.40 7.94 -27.62
CA VAL A 328 5.38 8.23 -26.18
C VAL A 328 5.81 7.02 -25.36
N CYS A 329 5.32 5.82 -25.67
CA CYS A 329 5.73 4.60 -24.96
C CYS A 329 7.22 4.31 -25.14
N ARG A 330 7.81 4.64 -26.30
CA ARG A 330 9.25 4.46 -26.56
C ARG A 330 10.10 5.37 -25.68
N HIS A 331 9.74 6.66 -25.58
CA HIS A 331 10.42 7.60 -24.68
C HIS A 331 10.27 7.18 -23.21
N ALA A 332 9.08 6.71 -22.80
CA ALA A 332 8.86 6.17 -21.45
C ALA A 332 9.69 4.91 -21.17
N LEU A 333 9.81 4.02 -22.16
CA LEU A 333 10.63 2.82 -22.07
C LEU A 333 12.10 3.15 -21.89
N ASP A 334 12.63 4.09 -22.68
CA ASP A 334 14.02 4.52 -22.61
C ASP A 334 14.33 5.13 -21.24
N PHE A 335 13.43 5.97 -20.72
CA PHE A 335 13.57 6.49 -19.36
C PHE A 335 13.50 5.39 -18.30
N ALA A 336 12.53 4.48 -18.37
CA ALA A 336 12.41 3.39 -17.40
C ALA A 336 13.66 2.50 -17.37
N ARG A 337 14.20 2.16 -18.55
CA ARG A 337 15.45 1.39 -18.71
C ARG A 337 16.67 2.11 -18.15
N SER A 338 16.69 3.44 -18.14
CA SER A 338 17.77 4.20 -17.49
C SER A 338 17.80 4.05 -15.97
N VAL A 339 16.69 3.61 -15.36
CA VAL A 339 16.52 3.48 -13.90
C VAL A 339 16.64 2.03 -13.43
N VAL A 340 16.03 1.08 -14.15
CA VAL A 340 16.04 -0.34 -13.76
C VAL A 340 17.33 -1.04 -14.19
N PRO A 341 17.72 -2.15 -13.54
CA PRO A 341 18.87 -2.94 -13.97
C PRO A 341 18.69 -3.48 -15.39
N ALA A 342 19.79 -3.58 -16.15
CA ALA A 342 19.76 -4.02 -17.55
C ALA A 342 19.20 -5.42 -17.77
N GLN A 343 19.25 -6.30 -16.74
CA GLN A 343 18.67 -7.64 -16.81
C GLN A 343 17.13 -7.65 -16.80
N VAL A 344 16.47 -6.56 -16.41
CA VAL A 344 15.00 -6.49 -16.37
C VAL A 344 14.49 -6.11 -17.75
N GLN A 345 13.77 -7.01 -18.42
CA GLN A 345 13.08 -6.71 -19.66
C GLN A 345 11.91 -5.76 -19.38
N VAL A 346 11.98 -4.53 -19.88
CA VAL A 346 10.90 -3.55 -19.72
C VAL A 346 10.10 -3.42 -21.01
N GLU A 347 8.80 -3.26 -20.84
CA GLU A 347 7.86 -2.79 -21.85
C GLU A 347 6.87 -1.79 -21.24
N VAL A 348 6.28 -0.96 -22.09
CA VAL A 348 5.37 0.11 -21.70
C VAL A 348 4.13 0.08 -22.57
N PHE A 349 2.96 0.19 -21.94
CA PHE A 349 1.66 0.31 -22.57
C PHE A 349 0.98 1.61 -22.15
N ALA A 350 0.50 2.35 -23.14
CA ALA A 350 -0.47 3.42 -22.95
C ALA A 350 -1.86 2.90 -23.27
N ILE A 351 -2.82 3.18 -22.39
CA ILE A 351 -4.24 2.85 -22.59
C ILE A 351 -5.13 4.09 -22.65
N ASP A 352 -6.27 3.95 -23.32
CA ASP A 352 -7.40 4.86 -23.22
C ASP A 352 -8.21 4.62 -21.92
N ARG A 353 -9.35 5.31 -21.77
CA ARG A 353 -10.21 5.19 -20.58
C ARG A 353 -10.96 3.85 -20.52
N GLN A 354 -11.14 3.18 -21.65
CA GLN A 354 -11.80 1.88 -21.78
C GLN A 354 -10.83 0.70 -21.66
N GLY A 355 -9.52 0.97 -21.51
CA GLY A 355 -8.48 -0.05 -21.49
C GLY A 355 -8.09 -0.54 -22.89
N GLY A 356 -8.45 0.18 -23.95
CA GLY A 356 -7.89 -0.04 -25.28
C GLY A 356 -6.42 0.36 -25.30
N ILE A 357 -5.55 -0.49 -25.85
CA ILE A 357 -4.14 -0.14 -26.04
C ILE A 357 -4.08 0.91 -27.15
N VAL A 358 -3.53 2.07 -26.82
CA VAL A 358 -3.34 3.19 -27.74
C VAL A 358 -1.87 3.45 -28.08
N GLY A 359 -0.97 2.74 -27.41
CA GLY A 359 0.44 2.71 -27.75
C GLY A 359 1.20 1.66 -26.95
N HIS A 360 2.28 1.16 -27.52
CA HIS A 360 3.18 0.23 -26.84
C HIS A 360 4.65 0.45 -27.23
N ALA A 361 5.57 0.01 -26.38
CA ALA A 361 6.98 -0.12 -26.72
C ALA A 361 7.64 -1.23 -25.90
N GLY A 362 8.60 -1.93 -26.50
CA GLY A 362 9.32 -3.05 -25.88
C GLY A 362 8.98 -4.38 -26.55
N ALA A 363 9.39 -5.48 -25.93
CA ALA A 363 9.15 -6.83 -26.46
C ALA A 363 7.75 -7.30 -26.07
N PHE A 364 6.78 -6.70 -26.75
CA PHE A 364 5.39 -7.13 -26.88
C PHE A 364 5.34 -8.23 -27.94
N GLN A 365 5.09 -9.47 -27.54
CA GLN A 365 4.87 -10.61 -28.45
C GLN A 365 3.51 -11.22 -28.16
#